data_AF-M0HJI6-F1
#
_entry.id   AF-M0HJI6-F1
#
_cell.length_a   1.000
_cell.length_b   1.000
_cell.length_c   1.000
_cell.angle_alpha   90.00
_cell.angle_beta   90.00
_cell.angle_gamma   90.00
#
_symmetry.space_group_name_H-M   'P 1'
#
loop_
_entity.id
_entity.type
_entity.pdbx_description
1 polymer ?
#
loop_
_entity_poly.entity_id
_entity_poly.type
_entity_poly.pdbx_seq_one_letter_code
_entity_poly.pdbx_strand_id
1 'polypeptide(L)'
;MTPESLTPEDRENEALRTLVTRATADIGSTDESTLFADDATREAITSAYETAVSDSEVAVDDVQRVVDEVLDQLSGARLTLQHQSRPSFDAAQAMTYSFIQTGDETYLTRGPFDGPVCDRLERGAREWSDGDYGRAAESFEAAADAASEPSEVVASHVLAAAAEHRSGADESALDHIRSALEVDTDAWTPLVVGIASASDVPKRFRDGNYRAGLYVRWTDAVPENCRVEAEWRPTPSDPWEPLPSSDCSPLSAVTPETELRFTLSGSASAFPELLGYYVAVGAIAEGQSPDALSSDRLCFSGPVAENVAETLSIDR
;
A
#
# COMPACT_ATOMS: atom_id res chain seq x y z
N MET A 1 17.05 -33.84 10.91
CA MET A 1 15.82 -33.37 11.58
C MET A 1 14.98 -32.69 10.53
N THR A 2 14.01 -33.41 9.98
CA THR A 2 12.93 -32.82 9.20
C THR A 2 12.06 -32.02 10.17
N PRO A 3 11.68 -30.76 9.86
CA PRO A 3 10.69 -30.06 10.65
C PRO A 3 9.40 -30.89 10.61
N GLU A 4 8.90 -31.27 11.79
CA GLU A 4 7.58 -31.90 11.89
C GLU A 4 6.56 -30.91 11.32
N SER A 5 5.87 -31.34 10.26
CA SER A 5 4.79 -30.55 9.70
C SER A 5 3.67 -30.49 10.74
N LEU A 6 3.45 -29.31 11.31
CA LEU A 6 2.29 -29.02 12.16
C LEU A 6 1.03 -29.56 11.48
N THR A 7 0.19 -30.26 12.25
CA THR A 7 -1.09 -30.72 11.73
C THR A 7 -1.97 -29.50 11.39
N PRO A 8 -2.98 -29.65 10.52
CA PRO A 8 -3.90 -28.55 10.22
C PRO A 8 -4.52 -27.93 11.48
N GLU A 9 -4.85 -28.77 12.47
CA GLU A 9 -5.39 -28.39 13.77
C GLU A 9 -4.35 -27.62 14.63
N ASP A 10 -3.07 -27.99 14.57
CA ASP A 10 -2.01 -27.25 15.26
C ASP A 10 -1.77 -25.87 14.64
N ARG A 11 -1.90 -25.73 13.31
CA ARG A 11 -1.78 -24.43 12.62
C ARG A 11 -2.97 -23.53 12.91
N GLU A 12 -4.18 -24.10 12.92
CA GLU A 12 -5.42 -23.42 13.28
C GLU A 12 -5.35 -22.84 14.69
N ASN A 13 -4.89 -23.65 15.65
CA ASN A 13 -4.68 -23.21 17.03
C ASN A 13 -3.57 -22.16 17.17
N GLU A 14 -2.52 -22.20 16.35
CA GLU A 14 -1.42 -21.23 16.39
C GLU A 14 -1.82 -19.85 15.82
N ALA A 15 -2.59 -19.83 14.73
CA ALA A 15 -3.12 -18.59 14.15
C ALA A 15 -4.10 -17.90 15.11
N LEU A 16 -5.02 -18.67 15.70
CA LEU A 16 -5.96 -18.17 16.71
C LEU A 16 -5.24 -17.71 17.99
N ARG A 17 -4.24 -18.45 18.46
CA ARG A 17 -3.39 -18.02 19.59
C ARG A 17 -2.66 -16.72 19.29
N THR A 18 -2.11 -16.56 18.08
CA THR A 18 -1.42 -15.33 17.68
C THR A 18 -2.38 -14.15 17.64
N LEU A 19 -3.59 -14.35 17.13
CA LEU A 19 -4.63 -13.33 17.05
C LEU A 19 -5.13 -12.92 18.44
N VAL A 20 -5.41 -13.89 19.31
CA VAL A 20 -5.81 -13.64 20.72
C VAL A 20 -4.68 -12.98 21.50
N THR A 21 -3.43 -13.43 21.31
CA THR A 21 -2.24 -12.87 21.99
C THR A 21 -1.97 -11.44 21.54
N ARG A 22 -2.15 -11.11 20.25
CA ARG A 22 -2.07 -9.73 19.75
C ARG A 22 -3.21 -8.87 20.31
N ALA A 23 -4.44 -9.40 20.30
CA ALA A 23 -5.59 -8.72 20.88
C ALA A 23 -5.40 -8.45 22.39
N THR A 24 -4.76 -9.34 23.14
CA THR A 24 -4.45 -9.13 24.57
C THR A 24 -3.22 -8.24 24.81
N ALA A 25 -2.21 -8.28 23.94
CA ALA A 25 -1.05 -7.39 24.02
C ALA A 25 -1.43 -5.92 23.77
N ASP A 26 -2.35 -5.66 22.82
CA ASP A 26 -2.82 -4.30 22.50
C ASP A 26 -3.74 -3.72 23.59
N ILE A 27 -4.51 -4.55 24.32
CA ILE A 27 -5.25 -4.12 25.52
C ILE A 27 -4.30 -3.59 26.61
N GLY A 28 -3.06 -4.11 26.66
CA GLY A 28 -2.08 -3.74 27.67
C GLY A 28 -1.25 -2.49 27.36
N SER A 29 -1.20 -2.00 26.10
CA SER A 29 -0.16 -1.04 25.71
C SER A 29 -0.59 0.41 25.43
N THR A 30 -1.83 0.74 25.03
CA THR A 30 -2.24 2.18 24.88
C THR A 30 -3.75 2.41 24.62
N ASP A 31 -4.33 3.42 25.30
CA ASP A 31 -5.59 4.17 25.00
C ASP A 31 -6.82 3.38 24.44
N GLU A 32 -7.31 2.42 25.23
CA GLU A 32 -8.69 1.92 25.49
C GLU A 32 -9.83 1.91 24.43
N SER A 33 -9.72 2.35 23.17
CA SER A 33 -10.93 2.78 22.43
C SER A 33 -11.34 2.15 21.08
N THR A 34 -10.68 1.16 20.47
CA THR A 34 -11.03 0.82 19.06
C THR A 34 -11.21 -0.64 18.64
N LEU A 35 -10.81 -1.66 19.40
CA LEU A 35 -10.80 -3.05 18.89
C LEU A 35 -12.14 -3.81 19.00
N PHE A 36 -13.01 -3.46 19.96
CA PHE A 36 -14.28 -4.17 20.18
C PHE A 36 -15.45 -3.18 20.08
N ALA A 37 -16.36 -3.40 19.13
CA ALA A 37 -17.51 -2.54 18.88
C ALA A 37 -18.63 -2.66 19.94
N ASP A 38 -18.62 -3.72 20.75
CA ASP A 38 -19.61 -3.92 21.83
C ASP A 38 -18.93 -4.00 23.21
N ASP A 39 -19.57 -3.39 24.20
CA ASP A 39 -19.04 -3.28 25.56
C ASP A 39 -18.97 -4.63 26.28
N ALA A 40 -19.80 -5.60 25.91
CA ALA A 40 -19.89 -6.91 26.56
C ALA A 40 -18.71 -7.83 26.18
N THR A 41 -18.30 -7.81 24.92
CA THR A 41 -17.13 -8.52 24.40
C THR A 41 -15.85 -7.91 24.96
N ARG A 42 -15.80 -6.57 25.07
CA ARG A 42 -14.70 -5.87 25.75
C ARG A 42 -14.60 -6.29 27.22
N GLU A 43 -15.70 -6.26 27.95
CA GLU A 43 -15.75 -6.65 29.37
C GLU A 43 -15.34 -8.12 29.58
N ALA A 44 -15.79 -9.03 28.72
CA ALA A 44 -15.43 -10.44 28.80
C ALA A 44 -13.92 -10.70 28.58
N ILE A 45 -13.32 -10.05 27.57
CA ILE A 45 -11.90 -10.22 27.23
C ILE A 45 -11.02 -9.54 28.29
N THR A 46 -11.36 -8.33 28.72
CA THR A 46 -10.64 -7.60 29.78
C THR A 46 -10.69 -8.37 31.10
N SER A 47 -11.87 -8.88 31.50
CA SER A 47 -12.01 -9.65 32.74
C SER A 47 -11.19 -10.95 32.72
N ALA A 48 -11.16 -11.64 31.57
CA ALA A 48 -10.36 -12.84 31.37
C ALA A 48 -8.85 -12.54 31.43
N TYR A 49 -8.41 -11.43 30.82
CA TYR A 49 -7.01 -10.98 30.85
C TYR A 49 -6.56 -10.56 32.25
N GLU A 50 -7.35 -9.74 32.95
CA GLU A 50 -7.05 -9.33 34.33
C GLU A 50 -6.97 -10.52 35.27
N THR A 51 -7.85 -11.51 35.09
CA THR A 51 -7.80 -12.77 35.84
C THR A 51 -6.52 -13.55 35.55
N ALA A 52 -6.07 -13.58 34.30
CA ALA A 52 -4.83 -14.25 33.91
C ALA A 52 -3.56 -13.53 34.40
N VAL A 53 -3.53 -12.19 34.40
CA VAL A 53 -2.32 -11.42 34.77
C VAL A 53 -2.14 -11.25 36.28
N SER A 54 -3.21 -11.38 37.07
CA SER A 54 -3.19 -11.18 38.52
C SER A 54 -2.47 -12.27 39.31
N ASP A 55 -2.39 -13.51 38.78
CA ASP A 55 -1.68 -14.63 39.41
C ASP A 55 -0.31 -14.83 38.74
N SER A 56 0.76 -14.50 39.47
CA SER A 56 2.14 -14.45 38.97
C SER A 56 2.80 -15.81 38.67
N GLU A 57 2.02 -16.88 38.60
CA GLU A 57 2.38 -18.20 38.09
C GLU A 57 1.29 -18.69 37.12
N VAL A 58 1.16 -18.02 35.96
CA VAL A 58 0.20 -18.46 34.94
C VAL A 58 0.67 -19.77 34.34
N ALA A 59 0.01 -20.86 34.73
CA ALA A 59 0.08 -22.12 34.01
C ALA A 59 -0.46 -21.87 32.60
N VAL A 60 0.31 -22.23 31.58
CA VAL A 60 -0.11 -22.23 30.16
C VAL A 60 -1.51 -22.86 30.00
N ASP A 61 -1.86 -23.81 30.86
CA ASP A 61 -3.16 -24.49 30.94
C ASP A 61 -4.35 -23.55 31.24
N ASP A 62 -4.19 -22.48 32.02
CA ASP A 62 -5.28 -21.55 32.32
C ASP A 62 -5.55 -20.58 31.17
N VAL A 63 -4.49 -20.12 30.48
CA VAL A 63 -4.63 -19.35 29.24
C VAL A 63 -5.26 -20.22 28.16
N GLN A 64 -4.80 -21.47 28.03
CA GLN A 64 -5.35 -22.45 27.09
C GLN A 64 -6.85 -22.66 27.32
N ARG A 65 -7.27 -22.85 28.58
CA ARG A 65 -8.69 -23.04 28.94
C ARG A 65 -9.55 -21.82 28.57
N VAL A 66 -9.05 -20.61 28.82
CA VAL A 66 -9.76 -19.37 28.45
C VAL A 66 -9.88 -19.24 26.93
N VAL A 67 -8.80 -19.53 26.19
CA VAL A 67 -8.83 -19.55 24.72
C VAL A 67 -9.85 -20.56 24.22
N ASP A 68 -9.83 -21.79 24.73
CA ASP A 68 -10.76 -22.85 24.32
C ASP A 68 -12.23 -22.47 24.60
N GLU A 69 -12.51 -21.84 25.75
CA GLU A 69 -13.86 -21.36 26.10
C GLU A 69 -14.34 -20.24 25.17
N VAL A 70 -13.44 -19.30 24.81
CA VAL A 70 -13.74 -18.26 23.82
C VAL A 70 -13.99 -18.88 22.44
N LEU A 71 -13.18 -19.86 22.03
CA LEU A 71 -13.35 -20.55 20.76
C LEU A 71 -14.66 -21.33 20.69
N ASP A 72 -15.06 -22.00 21.77
CA ASP A 72 -16.35 -22.69 21.85
C ASP A 72 -17.53 -21.69 21.76
N GLN A 73 -17.42 -20.53 22.41
CA GLN A 73 -18.42 -19.45 22.30
C GLN A 73 -18.49 -18.82 20.90
N LEU A 74 -17.41 -18.89 20.13
CA LEU A 74 -17.34 -18.43 18.74
C LEU A 74 -17.69 -19.55 17.74
N SER A 75 -17.99 -20.76 18.22
CA SER A 75 -18.39 -21.86 17.34
C SER A 75 -19.69 -21.51 16.60
N GLY A 76 -19.63 -21.53 15.27
CA GLY A 76 -20.73 -21.11 14.40
C GLY A 76 -20.86 -19.61 14.14
N ALA A 77 -20.07 -18.76 14.82
CA ALA A 77 -20.03 -17.34 14.52
C ALA A 77 -19.29 -17.06 13.19
N ARG A 78 -19.75 -16.03 12.48
CA ARG A 78 -19.03 -15.47 11.33
C ARG A 78 -18.21 -14.28 11.81
N LEU A 79 -16.91 -14.34 11.57
CA LEU A 79 -15.99 -13.26 11.89
C LEU A 79 -15.76 -12.40 10.65
N THR A 80 -15.55 -11.10 10.88
CA THR A 80 -15.00 -10.18 9.88
C THR A 80 -13.89 -9.37 10.51
N LEU A 81 -12.68 -9.45 9.95
CA LEU A 81 -11.52 -8.67 10.35
C LEU A 81 -11.22 -7.65 9.24
N GLN A 82 -11.21 -6.37 9.59
CA GLN A 82 -10.73 -5.31 8.72
C GLN A 82 -9.32 -4.93 9.13
N HIS A 83 -8.36 -5.13 8.24
CA HIS A 83 -6.97 -4.69 8.38
C HIS A 83 -6.75 -3.48 7.46
N GLN A 84 -6.47 -2.32 8.03
CA GLN A 84 -6.25 -1.08 7.29
C GLN A 84 -4.84 -0.56 7.51
N SER A 85 -4.16 -0.18 6.45
CA SER A 85 -2.78 0.34 6.49
C SER A 85 -2.63 1.64 5.71
N ARG A 86 -1.64 2.45 6.11
CA ARG A 86 -1.29 3.71 5.45
C ARG A 86 0.17 3.71 5.02
N PRO A 87 0.47 3.35 3.76
CA PRO A 87 1.81 3.53 3.21
C PRO A 87 2.24 4.99 3.27
N SER A 88 3.47 5.24 3.73
CA SER A 88 4.02 6.60 3.78
C SER A 88 4.62 6.97 2.43
N PHE A 89 4.07 7.99 1.78
CA PHE A 89 4.62 8.57 0.57
C PHE A 89 4.96 10.04 0.79
N ASP A 90 6.15 10.45 0.34
CA ASP A 90 6.50 11.87 0.24
C ASP A 90 5.49 12.59 -0.67
N ALA A 91 5.07 13.80 -0.27
CA ALA A 91 4.01 14.53 -0.94
C ALA A 91 4.39 14.94 -2.36
N ALA A 92 5.59 15.47 -2.59
CA ALA A 92 6.03 15.88 -3.92
C ALA A 92 6.14 14.67 -4.85
N GLN A 93 6.68 13.57 -4.35
CA GLN A 93 6.78 12.31 -5.10
C GLN A 93 5.40 11.71 -5.43
N ALA A 94 4.49 11.63 -4.46
CA ALA A 94 3.15 11.09 -4.67
C ALA A 94 2.34 11.90 -5.70
N MET A 95 2.40 13.24 -5.62
CA MET A 95 1.73 14.12 -6.58
C MET A 95 2.34 14.03 -7.98
N THR A 96 3.67 14.00 -8.08
CA THR A 96 4.39 13.82 -9.35
C THR A 96 4.00 12.50 -10.02
N TYR A 97 3.99 11.42 -9.26
CA TYR A 97 3.54 10.11 -9.75
C TYR A 97 2.11 10.17 -10.26
N SER A 98 1.18 10.69 -9.46
CA SER A 98 -0.23 10.74 -9.80
C SER A 98 -0.48 11.55 -11.07
N PHE A 99 0.22 12.68 -11.25
CA PHE A 99 0.18 13.42 -12.51
C PHE A 99 0.69 12.59 -13.70
N ILE A 100 1.84 11.92 -13.58
CA ILE A 100 2.40 11.11 -14.68
C ILE A 100 1.44 10.00 -15.12
N GLN A 101 0.75 9.38 -14.17
CA GLN A 101 -0.16 8.28 -14.44
C GLN A 101 -1.52 8.72 -14.99
N THR A 102 -2.04 9.87 -14.54
CA THR A 102 -3.42 10.32 -14.86
C THR A 102 -3.48 11.47 -15.86
N GLY A 103 -2.43 12.29 -15.95
CA GLY A 103 -2.42 13.57 -16.65
C GLY A 103 -3.23 14.68 -15.97
N ASP A 104 -3.74 14.45 -14.74
CA ASP A 104 -4.56 15.43 -14.04
C ASP A 104 -3.69 16.54 -13.41
N GLU A 105 -3.81 17.77 -13.95
CA GLU A 105 -3.06 18.95 -13.50
C GLU A 105 -3.37 19.35 -12.04
N THR A 106 -4.46 18.85 -11.45
CA THR A 106 -4.80 19.16 -10.05
C THR A 106 -3.74 18.63 -9.07
N TYR A 107 -3.03 17.56 -9.42
CA TYR A 107 -1.92 17.05 -8.61
C TYR A 107 -0.73 18.01 -8.55
N LEU A 108 -0.51 18.82 -9.59
CA LEU A 108 0.58 19.80 -9.62
C LEU A 108 0.15 21.18 -9.09
N THR A 109 -1.11 21.59 -9.33
CA THR A 109 -1.64 22.90 -8.92
C THR A 109 -2.06 22.99 -7.45
N ARG A 110 -2.39 21.84 -6.82
CA ARG A 110 -2.76 21.76 -5.39
C ARG A 110 -1.70 21.06 -4.54
N GLY A 111 -0.57 20.72 -5.15
CA GLY A 111 0.54 20.04 -4.51
C GLY A 111 1.36 20.94 -3.60
N PRO A 112 2.49 20.43 -3.08
CA PRO A 112 3.38 21.18 -2.18
C PRO A 112 4.29 22.18 -2.90
N PHE A 113 3.96 22.57 -4.14
CA PHE A 113 4.81 23.41 -5.00
C PHE A 113 4.36 24.86 -4.93
N ASP A 114 5.30 25.78 -4.70
CA ASP A 114 4.99 27.19 -4.52
C ASP A 114 5.73 28.11 -5.51
N GLY A 115 5.20 29.32 -5.66
CA GLY A 115 5.88 30.43 -6.35
C GLY A 115 6.26 30.12 -7.81
N PRO A 116 7.46 30.53 -8.26
CA PRO A 116 7.87 30.38 -9.66
C PRO A 116 7.99 28.94 -10.16
N VAL A 117 8.10 27.96 -9.26
CA VAL A 117 8.09 26.53 -9.62
C VAL A 117 6.68 26.13 -10.02
N CYS A 118 5.69 26.45 -9.18
CA CYS A 118 4.28 26.16 -9.44
C CYS A 118 3.83 26.72 -10.79
N ASP A 119 4.08 28.00 -11.08
CA ASP A 119 3.71 28.64 -12.37
C ASP A 119 4.26 27.87 -13.60
N ARG A 120 5.48 27.33 -13.49
CA ARG A 120 6.12 26.57 -14.56
C ARG A 120 5.61 25.14 -14.65
N LEU A 121 5.35 24.49 -13.52
CA LEU A 121 4.71 23.18 -13.46
C LEU A 121 3.31 23.23 -14.07
N GLU A 122 2.51 24.25 -13.75
CA GLU A 122 1.20 24.46 -14.36
C GLU A 122 1.29 24.63 -15.87
N ARG A 123 2.27 25.40 -16.33
CA ARG A 123 2.49 25.59 -17.76
C ARG A 123 2.86 24.27 -18.44
N GLY A 124 3.81 23.51 -17.88
CA GLY A 124 4.20 22.20 -18.38
C GLY A 124 3.03 21.21 -18.38
N ALA A 125 2.15 21.25 -17.38
CA ALA A 125 0.96 20.41 -17.30
C ALA A 125 -0.05 20.73 -18.43
N ARG A 126 -0.24 22.01 -18.76
CA ARG A 126 -1.07 22.42 -19.91
C ARG A 126 -0.47 21.95 -21.23
N GLU A 127 0.82 22.17 -21.43
CA GLU A 127 1.54 21.73 -22.64
C GLU A 127 1.51 20.19 -22.78
N TRP A 128 1.60 19.46 -21.67
CA TRP A 128 1.41 18.00 -21.62
C TRP A 128 0.00 17.59 -22.05
N SER A 129 -1.02 18.28 -21.53
CA SER A 129 -2.43 18.01 -21.85
C SER A 129 -2.74 18.29 -23.32
N ASP A 130 -2.07 19.28 -23.92
CA ASP A 130 -2.13 19.59 -25.35
C ASP A 130 -1.37 18.57 -26.22
N GLY A 131 -0.63 17.63 -25.60
CA GLY A 131 0.20 16.63 -26.28
C GLY A 131 1.55 17.18 -26.78
N ASP A 132 1.91 18.40 -26.39
CA ASP A 132 3.18 19.04 -26.75
C ASP A 132 4.26 18.68 -25.71
N TYR A 133 4.63 17.40 -25.71
CA TYR A 133 5.55 16.86 -24.70
C TYR A 133 6.95 17.48 -24.74
N GLY A 134 7.40 17.97 -25.89
CA GLY A 134 8.69 18.68 -25.99
C GLY A 134 8.67 20.00 -25.22
N ARG A 135 7.60 20.80 -25.38
CA ARG A 135 7.47 22.06 -24.63
C ARG A 135 7.18 21.82 -23.16
N ALA A 136 6.39 20.80 -22.85
CA ALA A 136 6.18 20.37 -21.47
C ALA A 136 7.52 20.05 -20.78
N ALA A 137 8.41 19.31 -21.44
CA ALA A 137 9.75 19.03 -20.94
C ALA A 137 10.56 20.32 -20.66
N GLU A 138 10.59 21.27 -21.60
CA GLU A 138 11.26 22.57 -21.42
C GLU A 138 10.68 23.35 -20.22
N SER A 139 9.35 23.35 -20.05
CA SER A 139 8.69 24.04 -18.93
C SER A 139 9.01 23.38 -17.59
N PHE A 140 9.07 22.04 -17.53
CA PHE A 140 9.43 21.31 -16.32
C PHE A 140 10.93 21.44 -16.00
N GLU A 141 11.82 21.46 -16.99
CA GLU A 141 13.25 21.75 -16.79
C GLU A 141 13.44 23.16 -16.22
N ALA A 142 12.73 24.16 -16.78
CA ALA A 142 12.76 25.51 -16.24
C ALA A 142 12.20 25.60 -14.80
N ALA A 143 11.32 24.68 -14.41
CA ALA A 143 10.84 24.56 -13.03
C ALA A 143 11.96 24.03 -12.11
N ALA A 144 12.72 23.04 -12.58
CA ALA A 144 13.90 22.54 -11.86
C ALA A 144 14.95 23.63 -11.64
N ASP A 145 15.23 24.45 -12.66
CA ASP A 145 16.17 25.58 -12.56
C ASP A 145 15.76 26.65 -11.53
N ALA A 146 14.47 26.73 -11.23
CA ALA A 146 13.91 27.73 -10.32
C ALA A 146 13.61 27.19 -8.92
N ALA A 147 13.68 25.87 -8.74
CA ALA A 147 13.42 25.20 -7.49
C ALA A 147 14.51 25.52 -6.47
N SER A 148 14.09 25.77 -5.23
CA SER A 148 15.01 25.97 -4.10
C SER A 148 15.04 24.79 -3.15
N GLU A 149 14.00 23.96 -3.17
CA GLU A 149 13.90 22.77 -2.33
C GLU A 149 14.28 21.50 -3.11
N PRO A 150 15.01 20.55 -2.49
CA PRO A 150 15.39 19.30 -3.16
C PRO A 150 14.21 18.51 -3.75
N SER A 151 13.08 18.48 -3.05
CA SER A 151 11.86 17.77 -3.49
C SER A 151 11.26 18.39 -4.76
N GLU A 152 11.30 19.71 -4.91
CA GLU A 152 10.86 20.43 -6.11
C GLU A 152 11.77 20.14 -7.30
N VAL A 153 13.10 20.10 -7.07
CA VAL A 153 14.09 19.76 -8.11
C VAL A 153 13.86 18.34 -8.61
N VAL A 154 13.72 17.38 -7.70
CA VAL A 154 13.43 15.97 -8.02
C VAL A 154 12.13 15.85 -8.80
N ALA A 155 11.03 16.42 -8.29
CA ALA A 155 9.73 16.39 -8.97
C ALA A 155 9.81 16.97 -10.39
N SER A 156 10.43 18.13 -10.55
CA SER A 156 10.55 18.82 -11.84
C SER A 156 11.37 18.02 -12.85
N HIS A 157 12.51 17.44 -12.44
CA HIS A 157 13.29 16.57 -13.32
C HIS A 157 12.55 15.29 -13.69
N VAL A 158 11.80 14.68 -12.77
CA VAL A 158 11.01 13.48 -13.07
C VAL A 158 9.89 13.81 -14.06
N LEU A 159 9.24 14.97 -13.94
CA LEU A 159 8.22 15.44 -14.89
C LEU A 159 8.83 15.72 -16.28
N ALA A 160 9.98 16.38 -16.34
CA ALA A 160 10.72 16.59 -17.58
C ALA A 160 11.10 15.25 -18.24
N ALA A 161 11.62 14.30 -17.45
CA ALA A 161 11.94 12.96 -17.92
C ALA A 161 10.71 12.23 -18.48
N ALA A 162 9.56 12.33 -17.79
CA ALA A 162 8.33 11.71 -18.25
C ALA A 162 7.86 12.31 -19.59
N ALA A 163 8.01 13.62 -19.76
CA ALA A 163 7.63 14.31 -20.99
C ALA A 163 8.56 13.92 -22.15
N GLU A 164 9.87 13.83 -21.90
CA GLU A 164 10.83 13.36 -22.89
C GLU A 164 10.62 11.88 -23.26
N HIS A 165 10.30 11.04 -22.30
CA HIS A 165 9.92 9.66 -22.60
C HIS A 165 8.70 9.59 -23.51
N ARG A 166 7.68 10.43 -23.28
CA ARG A 166 6.48 10.53 -24.12
C ARG A 166 6.77 11.09 -25.51
N SER A 167 7.71 12.02 -25.63
CA SER A 167 8.18 12.58 -26.91
C SER A 167 9.02 11.57 -27.72
N GLY A 168 9.55 10.54 -27.07
CA GLY A 168 10.44 9.53 -27.66
C GLY A 168 11.92 9.84 -27.50
N ALA A 169 12.28 10.86 -26.72
CA ALA A 169 13.65 11.22 -26.36
C ALA A 169 14.11 10.45 -25.10
N ASP A 170 14.16 9.12 -25.20
CA ASP A 170 14.44 8.23 -24.07
C ASP A 170 15.80 8.50 -23.39
N GLU A 171 16.85 8.86 -24.15
CA GLU A 171 18.16 9.23 -23.58
C GLU A 171 18.12 10.53 -22.76
N SER A 172 17.45 11.58 -23.27
CA SER A 172 17.25 12.84 -22.53
C SER A 172 16.44 12.60 -21.25
N ALA A 173 15.44 11.70 -21.32
CA ALA A 173 14.70 11.30 -20.12
C ALA A 173 15.64 10.68 -19.08
N LEU A 174 16.56 9.79 -19.48
CA LEU A 174 17.53 9.18 -18.58
C LEU A 174 18.52 10.20 -17.99
N ASP A 175 18.90 11.25 -18.72
CA ASP A 175 19.72 12.34 -18.18
C ASP A 175 19.01 13.04 -17.02
N HIS A 176 17.74 13.41 -17.18
CA HIS A 176 16.94 14.00 -16.10
C HIS A 176 16.75 13.06 -14.90
N ILE A 177 16.57 11.75 -15.14
CA ILE A 177 16.52 10.76 -14.04
C ILE A 177 17.81 10.73 -13.24
N ARG A 178 18.97 10.82 -13.91
CA ARG A 178 20.26 10.92 -13.20
C ARG A 178 20.34 12.20 -12.38
N SER A 179 19.94 13.35 -12.93
CA SER A 179 19.90 14.62 -12.18
C SER A 179 18.98 14.56 -10.96
N ALA A 180 17.81 13.93 -11.07
CA ALA A 180 16.91 13.73 -9.92
C ALA A 180 17.56 12.85 -8.83
N LEU A 181 18.20 11.75 -9.22
CA LEU A 181 18.85 10.81 -8.28
C LEU A 181 20.17 11.36 -7.69
N GLU A 182 20.81 12.34 -8.34
CA GLU A 182 21.94 13.08 -7.77
C GLU A 182 21.50 13.98 -6.60
N VAL A 183 20.25 14.45 -6.61
CA VAL A 183 19.65 15.27 -5.55
C VAL A 183 19.12 14.41 -4.41
N ASP A 184 18.36 13.36 -4.74
CA ASP A 184 17.82 12.40 -3.77
C ASP A 184 17.94 10.97 -4.30
N THR A 185 18.95 10.25 -3.80
CA THR A 185 19.19 8.85 -4.16
C THR A 185 18.08 7.90 -3.71
N ASP A 186 17.29 8.31 -2.71
CA ASP A 186 16.21 7.53 -2.14
C ASP A 186 14.86 7.88 -2.74
N ALA A 187 14.77 8.81 -3.71
CA ALA A 187 13.55 9.06 -4.45
C ALA A 187 13.11 7.82 -5.25
N TRP A 188 11.84 7.45 -5.17
CA TRP A 188 11.28 6.29 -5.87
C TRP A 188 10.61 6.69 -7.20
N THR A 189 10.13 7.92 -7.33
CA THR A 189 9.50 8.39 -8.57
C THR A 189 10.40 8.41 -9.79
N PRO A 190 11.73 8.68 -9.70
CA PRO A 190 12.60 8.57 -10.87
C PRO A 190 12.63 7.16 -11.46
N LEU A 191 12.44 6.12 -10.64
CA LEU A 191 12.40 4.73 -11.10
C LEU A 191 11.20 4.45 -12.00
N VAL A 192 10.06 5.10 -11.76
CA VAL A 192 8.84 4.92 -12.56
C VAL A 192 9.10 5.27 -14.03
N VAL A 193 9.77 6.39 -14.29
CA VAL A 193 10.12 6.80 -15.65
C VAL A 193 11.37 6.07 -16.13
N GLY A 194 12.36 5.86 -15.26
CA GLY A 194 13.61 5.17 -15.58
C GLY A 194 13.39 3.74 -16.10
N ILE A 195 12.48 2.98 -15.49
CA ILE A 195 12.10 1.63 -15.93
C ILE A 195 11.56 1.65 -17.38
N ALA A 196 10.70 2.61 -17.69
CA ALA A 196 10.12 2.73 -19.02
C ALA A 196 11.15 3.18 -20.07
N SER A 197 11.95 4.20 -19.75
CA SER A 197 12.94 4.77 -20.67
C SER A 197 14.17 3.88 -20.89
N ALA A 198 14.61 3.14 -19.87
CA ALA A 198 15.77 2.23 -19.96
C ALA A 198 15.40 0.83 -20.50
N SER A 199 14.12 0.56 -20.78
CA SER A 199 13.68 -0.71 -21.34
C SER A 199 14.24 -0.93 -22.75
N ASP A 200 14.44 -2.18 -23.16
CA ASP A 200 14.73 -2.54 -24.56
C ASP A 200 13.55 -2.24 -25.51
N VAL A 201 12.36 -2.01 -24.96
CA VAL A 201 11.10 -1.78 -25.71
C VAL A 201 10.33 -0.56 -25.17
N PRO A 202 10.95 0.64 -25.11
CA PRO A 202 10.35 1.81 -24.44
C PRO A 202 9.04 2.25 -25.11
N LYS A 203 8.93 2.01 -26.43
CA LYS A 203 7.69 2.24 -27.19
C LYS A 203 6.49 1.46 -26.64
N ARG A 204 6.67 0.27 -26.03
CA ARG A 204 5.54 -0.47 -25.44
C ARG A 204 4.92 0.23 -24.24
N PHE A 205 5.72 0.99 -23.48
CA PHE A 205 5.22 1.83 -22.40
C PHE A 205 4.47 3.05 -22.93
N ARG A 206 5.03 3.73 -23.95
CA ARG A 206 4.34 4.83 -24.64
C ARG A 206 3.00 4.44 -25.23
N ASP A 207 2.95 3.28 -25.89
CA ASP A 207 1.76 2.74 -26.55
C ASP A 207 0.75 2.14 -25.55
N GLY A 208 1.04 2.12 -24.24
CA GLY A 208 0.16 1.61 -23.20
C GLY A 208 0.05 0.08 -23.14
N ASN A 209 0.96 -0.65 -23.79
CA ASN A 209 1.03 -2.11 -23.68
C ASN A 209 1.70 -2.54 -22.37
N TYR A 210 2.62 -1.73 -21.87
CA TYR A 210 3.26 -1.87 -20.57
C TYR A 210 3.06 -0.60 -19.75
N ARG A 211 3.11 -0.76 -18.44
CA ARG A 211 3.04 0.34 -17.49
C ARG A 211 4.20 0.22 -16.52
N ALA A 212 4.85 1.34 -16.24
CA ALA A 212 5.77 1.44 -15.11
C ALA A 212 5.06 2.24 -14.02
N GLY A 213 5.04 1.72 -12.80
CA GLY A 213 4.36 2.39 -11.71
C GLY A 213 4.32 1.59 -10.41
N LEU A 214 3.57 2.13 -9.45
CA LEU A 214 3.29 1.46 -8.19
C LEU A 214 2.23 0.38 -8.40
N TYR A 215 2.44 -0.76 -7.76
CA TYR A 215 1.43 -1.80 -7.66
C TYR A 215 1.40 -2.42 -6.27
N VAL A 216 0.24 -2.94 -5.91
CA VAL A 216 0.03 -3.76 -4.72
C VAL A 216 0.06 -5.23 -5.15
N ARG A 217 0.75 -6.04 -4.37
CA ARG A 217 0.62 -7.49 -4.42
C ARG A 217 0.33 -8.01 -3.02
N TRP A 218 -0.54 -9.00 -2.92
CA TRP A 218 -0.82 -9.65 -1.65
C TRP A 218 -0.90 -11.16 -1.82
N THR A 219 -0.83 -11.85 -0.71
CA THR A 219 -0.96 -13.30 -0.66
C THR A 219 -1.83 -13.65 0.53
N ASP A 220 -2.82 -14.49 0.26
CA ASP A 220 -3.78 -14.97 1.24
C ASP A 220 -3.83 -16.50 1.24
N ALA A 221 -4.33 -17.05 2.34
CA ALA A 221 -4.78 -18.42 2.44
C ALA A 221 -6.27 -18.37 2.77
N VAL A 222 -7.11 -18.71 1.79
CA VAL A 222 -8.57 -18.59 1.90
C VAL A 222 -9.20 -19.98 1.94
N PRO A 223 -9.71 -20.43 3.11
CA PRO A 223 -10.47 -21.66 3.21
C PRO A 223 -11.78 -21.61 2.40
N GLU A 224 -12.39 -22.78 2.15
CA GLU A 224 -13.69 -22.84 1.49
C GLU A 224 -14.75 -22.01 2.24
N ASN A 225 -15.58 -21.28 1.51
CA ASN A 225 -16.62 -20.37 2.04
C ASN A 225 -16.12 -19.13 2.80
N CYS A 226 -14.82 -18.85 2.74
CA CYS A 226 -14.22 -17.62 3.26
C CYS A 226 -13.90 -16.65 2.13
N ARG A 227 -13.58 -15.41 2.50
CA ARG A 227 -13.31 -14.35 1.54
C ARG A 227 -12.28 -13.37 2.08
N VAL A 228 -11.38 -12.95 1.20
CA VAL A 228 -10.52 -11.79 1.39
C VAL A 228 -10.90 -10.78 0.30
N GLU A 229 -11.27 -9.58 0.70
CA GLU A 229 -11.43 -8.44 -0.18
C GLU A 229 -10.25 -7.49 0.06
N ALA A 230 -9.65 -6.99 -1.02
CA ALA A 230 -8.60 -5.99 -0.95
C ALA A 230 -9.10 -4.74 -1.68
N GLU A 231 -8.94 -3.59 -1.04
CA GLU A 231 -9.37 -2.30 -1.54
C GLU A 231 -8.31 -1.25 -1.24
N TRP A 232 -8.33 -0.17 -1.99
CA TRP A 232 -7.45 0.96 -1.76
C TRP A 232 -8.18 2.27 -2.02
N ARG A 233 -7.62 3.38 -1.52
CA ARG A 233 -8.06 4.72 -1.90
C ARG A 233 -6.91 5.72 -1.80
N PRO A 234 -6.81 6.70 -2.73
CA PRO A 234 -5.76 7.72 -2.69
C PRO A 234 -5.90 8.67 -1.51
N THR A 235 -7.12 9.09 -1.17
CA THR A 235 -7.42 9.97 -0.02
C THR A 235 -8.59 9.44 0.82
N PRO A 236 -8.73 9.87 2.08
CA PRO A 236 -9.84 9.44 2.94
C PRO A 236 -11.24 9.86 2.44
N SER A 237 -11.32 10.88 1.57
CA SER A 237 -12.56 11.33 0.96
C SER A 237 -12.96 10.55 -0.29
N ASP A 238 -12.02 9.84 -0.91
CA ASP A 238 -12.28 9.05 -2.11
C ASP A 238 -13.05 7.76 -1.77
N PRO A 239 -13.88 7.26 -2.70
CA PRO A 239 -14.46 5.94 -2.57
C PRO A 239 -13.36 4.87 -2.54
N TRP A 240 -13.63 3.76 -1.84
CA TRP A 240 -12.77 2.59 -1.89
C TRP A 240 -12.86 1.94 -3.28
N GLU A 241 -11.70 1.68 -3.87
CA GLU A 241 -11.56 0.99 -5.14
C GLU A 241 -11.10 -0.45 -4.89
N PRO A 242 -11.77 -1.45 -5.50
CA PRO A 242 -11.35 -2.84 -5.36
C PRO A 242 -10.01 -3.08 -6.06
N LEU A 243 -9.12 -3.83 -5.40
CA LEU A 243 -7.87 -4.31 -5.99
C LEU A 243 -8.14 -5.65 -6.70
N PRO A 244 -8.02 -5.73 -8.04
CA PRO A 244 -8.32 -6.93 -8.81
C PRO A 244 -7.25 -8.01 -8.65
N SER A 245 -7.59 -9.15 -8.04
CA SER A 245 -6.77 -10.37 -7.89
C SER A 245 -5.41 -10.19 -7.18
N SER A 246 -4.93 -11.25 -6.54
CA SER A 246 -3.73 -11.22 -5.68
C SER A 246 -2.40 -11.07 -6.43
N ASP A 247 -2.36 -11.21 -7.75
CA ASP A 247 -1.10 -11.27 -8.50
C ASP A 247 -0.42 -9.90 -8.67
N CYS A 248 -1.19 -8.88 -9.07
CA CYS A 248 -0.71 -7.50 -9.21
C CYS A 248 -1.88 -6.55 -9.46
N SER A 249 -2.00 -5.51 -8.62
CA SER A 249 -2.97 -4.44 -8.80
C SER A 249 -2.27 -3.09 -8.91
N PRO A 250 -2.20 -2.47 -10.11
CA PRO A 250 -1.55 -1.19 -10.28
C PRO A 250 -2.32 -0.06 -9.60
N LEU A 251 -1.62 0.85 -8.94
CA LEU A 251 -2.20 2.04 -8.30
C LEU A 251 -2.21 3.18 -9.32
N SER A 252 -3.39 3.66 -9.71
CA SER A 252 -3.56 4.74 -10.70
C SER A 252 -3.07 6.10 -10.20
N ALA A 253 -3.19 6.35 -8.91
CA ALA A 253 -2.75 7.55 -8.22
C ALA A 253 -2.38 7.19 -6.78
N VAL A 254 -1.56 8.00 -6.12
CA VAL A 254 -1.30 7.92 -4.67
C VAL A 254 -1.15 9.32 -4.10
N THR A 255 -1.50 9.47 -2.82
CA THR A 255 -1.20 10.65 -2.01
C THR A 255 -0.47 10.23 -0.72
N PRO A 256 0.05 11.17 0.09
CA PRO A 256 0.55 10.86 1.44
C PRO A 256 -0.47 10.18 2.36
N GLU A 257 -1.76 10.30 2.04
CA GLU A 257 -2.87 9.75 2.81
C GLU A 257 -3.43 8.46 2.20
N THR A 258 -2.72 7.85 1.25
CA THR A 258 -3.15 6.61 0.60
C THR A 258 -3.41 5.53 1.64
N GLU A 259 -4.53 4.82 1.49
CA GLU A 259 -4.90 3.73 2.39
C GLU A 259 -5.11 2.43 1.61
N LEU A 260 -4.71 1.33 2.23
CA LEU A 260 -5.04 -0.03 1.81
C LEU A 260 -5.92 -0.68 2.87
N ARG A 261 -6.94 -1.40 2.45
CA ARG A 261 -7.84 -2.15 3.33
C ARG A 261 -7.96 -3.59 2.85
N PHE A 262 -7.84 -4.51 3.79
CA PHE A 262 -8.13 -5.92 3.60
C PHE A 262 -9.27 -6.31 4.52
N THR A 263 -10.34 -6.87 3.96
CA THR A 263 -11.49 -7.37 4.71
C THR A 263 -11.50 -8.88 4.61
N LEU A 264 -11.19 -9.54 5.71
CA LEU A 264 -11.15 -10.98 5.86
C LEU A 264 -12.47 -11.43 6.50
N SER A 265 -13.22 -12.33 5.87
CA SER A 265 -14.48 -12.82 6.42
C SER A 265 -14.62 -14.33 6.27
N GLY A 266 -15.11 -14.99 7.32
CA GLY A 266 -15.17 -16.46 7.38
C GLY A 266 -15.76 -16.96 8.70
N SER A 267 -15.90 -18.28 8.84
CA SER A 267 -16.22 -18.88 10.13
C SER A 267 -15.00 -18.84 11.06
N ALA A 268 -15.21 -18.75 12.38
CA ALA A 268 -14.11 -18.76 13.34
C ALA A 268 -13.16 -19.96 13.19
N SER A 269 -13.70 -21.16 12.92
CA SER A 269 -12.95 -22.42 12.72
C SER A 269 -12.30 -22.58 11.34
N ALA A 270 -12.41 -21.57 10.47
CA ALA A 270 -11.81 -21.61 9.13
C ALA A 270 -11.51 -20.20 8.66
N PHE A 271 -11.08 -19.32 9.57
CA PHE A 271 -10.92 -17.91 9.24
C PHE A 271 -9.79 -17.73 8.22
N PRO A 272 -9.97 -16.89 7.17
CA PRO A 272 -8.93 -16.70 6.18
C PRO A 272 -7.73 -15.97 6.79
N GLU A 273 -6.55 -16.20 6.22
CA GLU A 273 -5.29 -15.57 6.65
C GLU A 273 -4.75 -14.66 5.55
N LEU A 274 -4.36 -13.44 5.94
CA LEU A 274 -3.55 -12.56 5.10
C LEU A 274 -2.07 -12.83 5.39
N LEU A 275 -1.42 -13.59 4.51
CA LEU A 275 -0.03 -14.03 4.70
C LEU A 275 0.97 -12.89 4.52
N GLY A 276 0.65 -11.92 3.66
CA GLY A 276 1.47 -10.74 3.45
C GLY A 276 1.00 -9.90 2.29
N TYR A 277 1.44 -8.64 2.25
CA TYR A 277 1.24 -7.76 1.11
C TYR A 277 2.35 -6.72 1.06
N TYR A 278 2.57 -6.19 -0.15
CA TYR A 278 3.54 -5.14 -0.37
C TYR A 278 3.10 -4.16 -1.46
N VAL A 279 3.66 -2.96 -1.39
CA VAL A 279 3.60 -1.96 -2.46
C VAL A 279 5.00 -1.80 -3.04
N ALA A 280 5.13 -1.94 -4.36
CA ALA A 280 6.40 -1.83 -5.06
C ALA A 280 6.29 -0.98 -6.32
N VAL A 281 7.41 -0.41 -6.75
CA VAL A 281 7.60 0.17 -8.09
C VAL A 281 8.13 -0.92 -9.01
N GLY A 282 7.54 -1.06 -10.20
CA GLY A 282 8.02 -1.98 -11.23
C GLY A 282 7.35 -1.80 -12.59
N ALA A 283 7.74 -2.65 -13.53
CA ALA A 283 7.07 -2.80 -14.82
C ALA A 283 5.93 -3.81 -14.72
N ILE A 284 4.82 -3.50 -15.37
CA ILE A 284 3.57 -4.25 -15.37
C ILE A 284 3.15 -4.46 -16.81
N ALA A 285 2.86 -5.71 -17.18
CA ALA A 285 2.24 -6.00 -18.47
C ALA A 285 0.75 -5.68 -18.40
N GLU A 286 0.27 -4.77 -19.28
CA GLU A 286 -1.15 -4.45 -19.36
C GLU A 286 -1.89 -5.56 -20.14
N GLY A 287 -3.06 -5.97 -19.64
CA GLY A 287 -3.80 -7.12 -20.18
C GLY A 287 -5.03 -7.45 -19.34
N GLN A 288 -5.69 -8.58 -19.62
CA GLN A 288 -6.83 -9.05 -18.81
C GLN A 288 -6.44 -9.45 -17.38
N SER A 289 -5.17 -9.81 -17.18
CA SER A 289 -4.56 -10.06 -15.88
C SER A 289 -3.22 -9.31 -15.87
N PRO A 290 -3.09 -8.20 -15.11
CA PRO A 290 -1.82 -7.49 -15.00
C PRO A 290 -0.77 -8.39 -14.36
N ASP A 291 0.38 -8.56 -15.02
CA ASP A 291 1.49 -9.35 -14.49
C ASP A 291 2.69 -8.43 -14.21
N ALA A 292 3.20 -8.47 -12.97
CA ALA A 292 4.43 -7.78 -12.64
C ALA A 292 5.62 -8.42 -13.37
N LEU A 293 6.27 -7.65 -14.24
CA LEU A 293 7.46 -8.05 -14.98
C LEU A 293 8.73 -7.86 -14.13
N SER A 294 8.71 -6.89 -13.20
CA SER A 294 9.80 -6.59 -12.29
C SER A 294 9.30 -6.05 -10.94
N SER A 295 10.17 -6.13 -9.93
CA SER A 295 10.00 -5.48 -8.62
C SER A 295 11.29 -4.76 -8.30
N ASP A 296 11.41 -3.52 -8.75
CA ASP A 296 12.65 -2.75 -8.69
C ASP A 296 12.86 -2.10 -7.32
N ARG A 297 11.77 -1.72 -6.64
CA ARG A 297 11.83 -1.14 -5.29
C ARG A 297 10.61 -1.46 -4.46
N LEU A 298 10.84 -1.92 -3.22
CA LEU A 298 9.83 -2.06 -2.20
C LEU A 298 9.59 -0.71 -1.50
N CYS A 299 8.35 -0.23 -1.50
CA CYS A 299 7.94 1.01 -0.83
C CYS A 299 7.29 0.74 0.53
N PHE A 300 6.58 -0.39 0.65
CA PHE A 300 5.83 -0.75 1.84
C PHE A 300 5.62 -2.26 1.93
N SER A 301 5.57 -2.82 3.14
CA SER A 301 5.18 -4.22 3.38
C SER A 301 4.39 -4.36 4.68
N GLY A 302 3.34 -5.18 4.67
CA GLY A 302 2.56 -5.58 5.85
C GLY A 302 2.54 -7.10 6.04
N PRO A 303 1.80 -7.63 7.04
CA PRO A 303 0.79 -6.95 7.84
C PRO A 303 1.31 -6.25 9.10
N VAL A 304 2.57 -6.41 9.47
CA VAL A 304 3.17 -5.73 10.64
C VAL A 304 3.81 -4.43 10.17
N ALA A 305 3.06 -3.33 10.19
CA ALA A 305 3.55 -1.99 9.82
C ALA A 305 3.15 -0.95 10.87
N GLU A 306 3.89 0.16 10.94
CA GLU A 306 3.72 1.19 11.99
C GLU A 306 2.37 1.92 11.96
N ASN A 307 1.66 1.91 10.82
CA ASN A 307 0.39 2.60 10.62
C ASN A 307 -0.73 1.64 10.24
N VAL A 308 -0.97 0.64 11.10
CA VAL A 308 -2.01 -0.36 10.92
C VAL A 308 -3.13 -0.15 11.95
N ALA A 309 -4.37 -0.24 11.49
CA ALA A 309 -5.55 -0.33 12.32
C ALA A 309 -6.29 -1.63 12.00
N GLU A 310 -6.62 -2.41 13.03
CA GLU A 310 -7.40 -3.63 12.90
C GLU A 310 -8.74 -3.48 13.63
N THR A 311 -9.81 -3.96 13.01
CA THR A 311 -11.16 -3.97 13.60
C THR A 311 -11.78 -5.33 13.40
N LEU A 312 -12.18 -5.99 14.49
CA LEU A 312 -12.85 -7.29 14.46
C LEU A 312 -14.34 -7.12 14.76
N SER A 313 -15.19 -7.69 13.91
CA SER A 313 -16.63 -7.84 14.16
C SER A 313 -17.06 -9.30 14.13
N ILE A 314 -18.11 -9.59 14.90
CA ILE A 314 -18.60 -10.95 15.16
C ILE A 314 -20.11 -10.95 14.90
N ASP A 315 -20.54 -11.71 13.89
CA ASP A 315 -21.95 -11.94 13.58
C ASP A 315 -22.35 -13.34 14.11
N ARG A 316 -23.35 -13.37 15.01
CA ARG A 316 -23.88 -14.59 15.64
C ARG A 316 -25.20 -15.04 15.00
#